data_AF-A0A2L0B2W9-F1
#
_entry.id   AF-A0A2L0B2W9-F1
#
_cell.length_a   1.000
_cell.length_b   1.000
_cell.length_c   1.000
_cell.angle_alpha   90.00
_cell.angle_beta   90.00
_cell.angle_gamma   90.00
#
_symmetry.space_group_name_H-M   'P 1'
#
loop_
_entity.id
_entity.type
_entity.pdbx_description
1 polymer ?
#
loop_
_entity_poly.entity_id
_entity_poly.type
_entity_poly.pdbx_seq_one_letter_code
_entity_poly.pdbx_strand_id
1 'polypeptide(L)'
;PAIRIEPPAAIPSQDTRKRPVEKLQEECDEEEEEQRAREESGLARTGVLFGGLINDVKRKIPWYLSDFKDALATQCIASWIFLYFACLSPIITFGGLLAQATANNMAAMESLVAGFVCGMGYGFFSGQPLTILGSTGPVLVFETIVYDFCLKFQWDYLSFRFWIGTWIAIILLILVAIDASAL
;
A
#
# COMPACT_ATOMS: atom_id res chain seq x y z
N PRO A 1 19.44 67.39 -47.11
CA PRO A 1 18.25 67.59 -46.27
C PRO A 1 18.23 66.59 -45.10
N ALA A 2 18.77 66.99 -43.95
CA ALA A 2 18.73 66.21 -42.72
C ALA A 2 17.38 66.49 -42.03
N ILE A 3 16.41 65.59 -42.21
CA ILE A 3 15.09 65.70 -41.59
C ILE A 3 15.21 65.15 -40.17
N ARG A 4 15.41 66.05 -39.21
CA ARG A 4 15.35 65.76 -37.78
C ARG A 4 13.88 65.75 -37.36
N ILE A 5 13.33 64.57 -37.12
CA ILE A 5 11.97 64.40 -36.58
C ILE A 5 12.03 64.73 -35.09
N GLU A 6 11.25 65.71 -34.64
CA GLU A 6 11.13 66.03 -33.22
C GLU A 6 10.40 64.91 -32.47
N PRO A 7 10.79 64.59 -31.22
CA PRO A 7 10.14 63.54 -30.47
C PRO A 7 8.70 63.94 -30.08
N PRO A 8 7.76 62.99 -30.08
CA PRO A 8 6.34 63.26 -29.83
C PRO A 8 6.12 63.88 -28.44
N ALA A 9 5.28 64.92 -28.38
CA ALA A 9 5.03 65.72 -27.18
C ALA A 9 4.27 64.99 -26.04
N ALA A 10 3.76 63.79 -26.29
CA ALA A 10 3.11 62.98 -25.26
C ALA A 10 3.38 61.50 -25.51
N ILE A 11 3.94 60.85 -24.48
CA ILE A 11 4.11 59.40 -24.43
C ILE A 11 2.76 58.83 -23.95
N PRO A 12 2.19 57.81 -24.62
CA PRO A 12 0.95 57.17 -24.16
C PRO A 12 1.09 56.70 -22.70
N SER A 13 0.03 56.81 -21.91
CA SER A 13 0.07 56.44 -20.49
C SER A 13 0.50 54.99 -20.31
N GLN A 14 1.59 54.78 -19.57
CA GLN A 14 2.14 53.46 -19.25
C GLN A 14 1.34 52.73 -18.14
N ASP A 15 0.17 53.24 -17.75
CA ASP A 15 -0.61 52.69 -16.64
C ASP A 15 -1.07 51.25 -16.89
N THR A 16 -1.32 50.88 -18.15
CA THR A 16 -1.63 49.49 -18.53
C THR A 16 -0.43 48.56 -18.36
N ARG A 17 0.80 49.09 -18.36
CA ARG A 17 2.05 48.33 -18.17
C ARG A 17 2.50 48.25 -16.71
N LYS A 18 1.96 49.11 -15.84
CA LYS A 18 2.25 49.14 -14.40
C LYS A 18 1.31 48.28 -13.56
N ARG A 19 0.19 47.81 -14.12
CA ARG A 19 -0.57 46.74 -13.48
C ARG A 19 0.31 45.49 -13.54
N PRO A 20 0.65 44.86 -12.40
CA PRO A 20 1.11 43.49 -12.44
C PRO A 20 0.11 42.74 -13.29
N VAL A 21 0.59 41.98 -14.27
CA VAL A 21 -0.23 40.88 -14.77
C VAL A 21 -0.45 40.06 -13.51
N GLU A 22 -1.64 40.14 -12.92
CA GLU A 22 -2.16 39.05 -12.13
C GLU A 22 -2.16 37.88 -13.11
N LYS A 23 -1.02 37.19 -13.16
CA LYS A 23 -1.10 35.75 -13.27
C LYS A 23 -2.02 35.44 -12.11
N LEU A 24 -3.29 35.22 -12.43
CA LEU A 24 -4.00 34.10 -11.86
C LEU A 24 -3.00 32.96 -12.02
N GLN A 25 -2.16 32.82 -10.99
CA GLN A 25 -1.61 31.55 -10.65
C GLN A 25 -2.89 30.75 -10.50
N GLU A 26 -3.26 30.00 -11.54
CA GLU A 26 -3.87 28.71 -11.32
C GLU A 26 -2.83 27.99 -10.45
N GLU A 27 -2.82 28.30 -9.16
CA GLU A 27 -2.71 27.26 -8.15
C GLU A 27 -3.90 26.37 -8.51
N CYS A 28 -3.68 25.42 -9.44
CA CYS A 28 -4.40 24.17 -9.36
C CYS A 28 -4.13 23.75 -7.93
N ASP A 29 -5.13 23.92 -7.06
CA ASP A 29 -5.06 23.53 -5.68
C ASP A 29 -4.59 22.08 -5.70
N GLU A 30 -3.31 21.84 -5.41
CA GLU A 30 -2.74 20.49 -5.40
C GLU A 30 -3.54 19.62 -4.43
N GLU A 31 -4.11 20.24 -3.39
CA GLU A 31 -5.06 19.65 -2.46
C GLU A 31 -6.40 19.27 -3.12
N GLU A 32 -6.96 20.09 -4.02
CA GLU A 32 -8.19 19.72 -4.75
C GLU A 32 -7.94 18.64 -5.81
N GLU A 33 -6.79 18.67 -6.51
CA GLU A 33 -6.42 17.62 -7.45
C GLU A 33 -6.11 16.30 -6.73
N GLU A 34 -5.45 16.35 -5.57
CA GLU A 34 -5.22 15.18 -4.72
C GLU A 34 -6.55 14.67 -4.14
N GLN A 35 -7.46 15.56 -3.75
CA GLN A 35 -8.80 15.18 -3.27
C GLN A 35 -9.64 14.55 -4.38
N ARG A 36 -9.62 15.11 -5.60
CA ARG A 36 -10.27 14.52 -6.78
C ARG A 36 -9.63 13.19 -7.15
N ALA A 37 -8.31 13.06 -7.06
CA ALA A 37 -7.61 11.79 -7.27
C ALA A 37 -7.97 10.76 -6.19
N ARG A 38 -8.17 11.17 -4.93
CA ARG A 38 -8.66 10.33 -3.82
C ARG A 38 -10.10 9.88 -4.04
N GLU A 39 -10.96 10.78 -4.52
CA GLU A 39 -12.35 10.46 -4.89
C GLU A 39 -12.40 9.50 -6.10
N GLU A 40 -11.62 9.77 -7.15
CA GLU A 40 -11.50 8.91 -8.32
C GLU A 40 -10.88 7.56 -7.99
N SER A 41 -9.92 7.50 -7.06
CA SER A 41 -9.31 6.26 -6.57
C SER A 41 -10.17 5.53 -5.52
N GLY A 42 -11.31 6.10 -5.11
CA GLY A 42 -12.27 5.43 -4.23
C GLY A 42 -11.89 5.47 -2.75
N LEU A 43 -10.92 6.30 -2.37
CA LEU A 43 -10.53 6.57 -0.98
C LEU A 43 -11.42 7.63 -0.30
N ALA A 44 -12.58 7.95 -0.89
CA ALA A 44 -13.60 8.77 -0.25
C ALA A 44 -14.54 7.89 0.59
N ARG A 45 -14.97 8.39 1.77
CA ARG A 45 -15.95 7.67 2.60
C ARG A 45 -17.23 7.40 1.82
N THR A 46 -17.57 6.13 1.64
CA THR A 46 -18.78 5.75 0.88
C THR A 46 -20.06 5.88 1.70
N GLY A 47 -19.96 5.94 3.03
CA GLY A 47 -21.11 6.09 3.94
C GLY A 47 -21.98 4.83 4.07
N VAL A 48 -21.57 3.71 3.46
CA VAL A 48 -22.24 2.41 3.51
C VAL A 48 -21.26 1.38 4.09
N LEU A 49 -21.73 0.47 4.94
CA LEU A 49 -20.88 -0.60 5.45
C LEU A 49 -20.31 -1.44 4.29
N PHE A 50 -18.97 -1.61 4.27
CA PHE A 50 -18.21 -2.28 3.20
C PHE A 50 -18.28 -1.61 1.81
N GLY A 51 -18.71 -0.35 1.71
CA GLY A 51 -18.84 0.31 0.41
C GLY A 51 -17.49 0.50 -0.30
N GLY A 52 -16.41 0.79 0.42
CA GLY A 52 -15.05 0.85 -0.13
C GLY A 52 -14.62 -0.48 -0.74
N LEU A 53 -14.78 -1.58 0.02
CA LEU A 53 -14.44 -2.94 -0.45
C LEU A 53 -15.24 -3.32 -1.72
N ILE A 54 -16.53 -3.00 -1.78
CA ILE A 54 -17.36 -3.28 -2.97
C ILE A 54 -16.85 -2.50 -4.19
N ASN A 55 -16.44 -1.24 -4.00
CA ASN A 55 -15.89 -0.42 -5.06
C ASN A 55 -14.54 -0.96 -5.56
N ASP A 56 -13.68 -1.40 -4.65
CA ASP A 56 -12.39 -2.04 -5.00
C ASP A 56 -12.60 -3.31 -5.84
N VAL A 57 -13.54 -4.16 -5.44
CA VAL A 57 -13.88 -5.38 -6.18
C VAL A 57 -14.42 -5.04 -7.57
N LYS A 58 -15.35 -4.09 -7.68
CA LYS A 58 -15.90 -3.65 -8.98
C LYS A 58 -14.82 -3.14 -9.93
N ARG A 59 -13.83 -2.41 -9.40
CA ARG A 59 -12.69 -1.89 -10.18
C ARG A 59 -11.75 -3.01 -10.62
N LYS A 60 -11.54 -4.04 -9.80
CA LYS A 60 -10.58 -5.12 -10.09
C LYS A 60 -11.14 -6.21 -11.03
N ILE A 61 -12.42 -6.54 -10.94
CA ILE A 61 -13.07 -7.60 -11.77
C ILE A 61 -12.72 -7.54 -13.27
N PRO A 62 -12.80 -6.39 -13.98
CA PRO A 62 -12.53 -6.38 -15.42
C PRO A 62 -11.09 -6.73 -15.78
N TRP A 63 -10.13 -6.43 -14.90
CA TRP A 63 -8.71 -6.67 -15.11
C TRP A 63 -8.29 -8.10 -14.75
N TYR A 64 -9.04 -8.78 -13.88
CA TYR A 64 -8.67 -10.10 -13.37
C TYR A 64 -8.41 -11.14 -14.46
N LEU A 65 -9.22 -11.14 -15.54
CA LEU A 65 -9.01 -12.04 -16.68
C LEU A 65 -7.79 -11.65 -17.54
N SER A 66 -7.48 -10.35 -17.64
CA SER A 66 -6.28 -9.87 -18.33
C SER A 66 -5.02 -10.29 -17.58
N ASP A 67 -5.01 -10.19 -16.24
CA ASP A 67 -3.86 -10.52 -15.40
C ASP A 67 -3.34 -11.95 -15.67
N PHE A 68 -4.23 -12.94 -15.85
CA PHE A 68 -3.83 -14.32 -16.20
C PHE A 68 -3.28 -14.46 -17.62
N LYS A 69 -3.82 -13.69 -18.57
CA LYS A 69 -3.35 -13.72 -19.96
C LYS A 69 -1.97 -13.07 -20.08
N ASP A 70 -1.76 -11.96 -19.38
CA ASP A 70 -0.51 -11.21 -19.39
C ASP A 70 0.61 -11.95 -18.65
N ALA A 71 0.27 -12.76 -17.63
CA ALA A 71 1.21 -13.62 -16.93
C ALA A 71 1.85 -14.74 -17.79
N LEU A 72 1.29 -15.04 -18.98
CA LEU A 72 1.85 -16.06 -19.90
C LEU A 72 3.05 -15.56 -20.72
N ALA A 73 3.43 -14.29 -20.58
CA ALA A 73 4.62 -13.77 -21.25
C ALA A 73 5.90 -14.44 -20.72
N THR A 74 6.82 -14.81 -21.63
CA THR A 74 8.08 -15.50 -21.28
C THR A 74 8.95 -14.70 -20.30
N GLN A 75 8.83 -13.37 -20.29
CA GLN A 75 9.54 -12.49 -19.35
C GLN A 75 9.11 -12.71 -17.89
N CYS A 76 7.87 -13.16 -17.64
CA CYS A 76 7.36 -13.44 -16.30
C CYS A 76 8.09 -14.61 -15.64
N ILE A 77 8.64 -15.55 -16.42
CA ILE A 77 9.39 -16.71 -15.90
C ILE A 77 10.66 -16.27 -15.19
N ALA A 78 11.38 -15.29 -15.76
CA ALA A 78 12.60 -14.75 -15.15
C ALA A 78 12.28 -14.04 -13.83
N SER A 79 11.23 -13.21 -13.82
CA SER A 79 10.75 -12.53 -12.61
C SER A 79 10.29 -13.51 -11.54
N TRP A 80 9.62 -14.60 -11.91
CA TRP A 80 9.19 -15.64 -10.98
C TRP A 80 10.36 -16.34 -10.29
N ILE A 81 11.37 -16.77 -11.06
CA ILE A 81 12.58 -17.40 -10.49
C ILE A 81 13.32 -16.42 -9.58
N PHE A 82 13.50 -15.17 -10.01
CA PHE A 82 14.15 -14.15 -9.21
C PHE A 82 13.41 -13.90 -7.89
N LEU A 83 12.09 -13.69 -7.95
CA LEU A 83 11.25 -13.47 -6.78
C LEU A 83 11.25 -14.67 -5.83
N TYR A 84 11.27 -15.89 -6.36
CA TYR A 84 11.35 -17.10 -5.55
C TYR A 84 12.58 -17.07 -4.62
N PHE A 85 13.78 -16.86 -5.18
CA PHE A 85 14.99 -16.79 -4.36
C PHE A 85 15.04 -15.55 -3.47
N ALA A 86 14.54 -14.41 -3.96
CA ALA A 86 14.49 -13.17 -3.20
C ALA A 86 13.60 -13.30 -1.95
N CYS A 87 12.49 -14.04 -2.02
CA CYS A 87 11.57 -14.24 -0.90
C CYS A 87 11.96 -15.43 -0.02
N LEU A 88 12.58 -16.48 -0.58
CA LEU A 88 12.96 -17.67 0.16
C LEU A 88 14.06 -17.39 1.20
N SER A 89 15.05 -16.58 0.85
CA SER A 89 16.15 -16.21 1.76
C SER A 89 15.68 -15.53 3.07
N PRO A 90 14.88 -14.45 3.04
CA PRO A 90 14.39 -13.82 4.25
C PRO A 90 13.42 -14.72 5.02
N ILE A 91 12.59 -15.53 4.35
CA ILE A 91 11.68 -16.45 5.05
C ILE A 91 12.47 -17.50 5.85
N ILE A 92 13.51 -18.09 5.27
CA ILE A 92 14.36 -19.05 5.98
C ILE A 92 15.12 -18.37 7.12
N THR A 93 15.67 -17.17 6.86
CA THR A 93 16.44 -16.42 7.85
C THR A 93 15.58 -16.04 9.06
N PHE A 94 14.43 -15.42 8.82
CA PHE A 94 13.51 -15.04 9.90
C PHE A 94 12.89 -16.26 10.58
N GLY A 95 12.54 -17.32 9.82
CA GLY A 95 12.05 -18.57 10.39
C GLY A 95 13.06 -19.26 11.30
N GLY A 96 14.36 -19.19 10.98
CA GLY A 96 15.43 -19.70 11.83
C GLY A 96 15.62 -18.89 13.11
N LEU A 97 15.58 -17.55 13.03
CA LEU A 97 15.61 -16.68 14.20
C LEU A 97 14.41 -16.90 15.11
N LEU A 98 13.23 -17.10 14.53
CA LEU A 98 11.99 -17.37 15.25
C LEU A 98 12.02 -18.73 15.95
N ALA A 99 12.63 -19.75 15.33
CA ALA A 99 12.84 -21.06 15.93
C ALA A 99 13.67 -20.96 17.21
N GLN A 100 14.75 -20.17 17.18
CA GLN A 100 15.61 -19.93 18.34
C GLN A 100 14.87 -19.17 19.43
N ALA A 101 14.08 -18.17 19.07
CA ALA A 101 13.35 -17.35 20.05
C ALA A 101 12.15 -18.07 20.69
N THR A 102 11.50 -18.99 19.98
CA THR A 102 10.26 -19.67 20.42
C THR A 102 10.47 -21.10 20.90
N ALA A 103 11.71 -21.50 21.19
CA ALA A 103 12.10 -22.86 21.57
C ALA A 103 11.58 -23.95 20.61
N ASN A 104 11.67 -23.70 19.30
CA ASN A 104 11.17 -24.56 18.21
C ASN A 104 9.65 -24.76 18.16
N ASN A 105 8.85 -23.95 18.86
CA ASN A 105 7.39 -23.96 18.67
C ASN A 105 6.98 -23.36 17.31
N MET A 106 7.81 -22.49 16.73
CA MET A 106 7.63 -21.96 15.38
C MET A 106 8.96 -21.97 14.64
N ALA A 107 9.14 -22.92 13.73
CA ALA A 107 10.37 -23.07 12.97
C ALA A 107 10.22 -22.57 11.52
N ALA A 108 11.32 -22.71 10.76
CA ALA A 108 11.40 -22.25 9.38
C ALA A 108 10.38 -22.96 8.47
N MET A 109 10.06 -24.22 8.74
CA MET A 109 9.10 -24.99 7.93
C MET A 109 7.67 -24.48 8.08
N GLU A 110 7.24 -24.17 9.31
CA GLU A 110 5.92 -23.61 9.58
C GLU A 110 5.77 -22.22 8.95
N SER A 111 6.85 -21.42 9.00
CA SER A 111 6.90 -20.09 8.36
C SER A 111 6.85 -20.18 6.83
N LEU A 112 7.49 -21.19 6.23
CA LEU A 112 7.40 -21.47 4.79
C LEU A 112 5.99 -21.87 4.37
N VAL A 113 5.35 -22.78 5.11
CA VAL A 113 3.98 -23.22 4.82
C VAL A 113 2.99 -22.07 5.00
N ALA A 114 3.12 -21.29 6.07
CA ALA A 114 2.28 -20.11 6.28
C ALA A 114 2.46 -19.07 5.16
N GLY A 115 3.71 -18.78 4.77
CA GLY A 115 4.01 -17.88 3.66
C GLY A 115 3.41 -18.34 2.33
N PHE A 116 3.47 -19.65 2.04
CA PHE A 116 2.87 -20.24 0.85
C PHE A 116 1.34 -20.07 0.82
N VAL A 117 0.64 -20.45 1.91
CA VAL A 117 -0.82 -20.36 1.99
C VAL A 117 -1.30 -18.91 1.92
N CYS A 118 -0.66 -18.01 2.68
CA CYS A 118 -0.98 -16.58 2.66
C CYS A 118 -0.66 -15.94 1.30
N GLY A 119 0.47 -16.30 0.69
CA GLY A 119 0.87 -15.81 -0.62
C GLY A 119 -0.09 -16.22 -1.74
N MET A 120 -0.54 -17.47 -1.74
CA MET A 120 -1.58 -17.93 -2.69
C MET A 120 -2.90 -17.20 -2.47
N GLY A 121 -3.38 -17.14 -1.22
CA GLY A 121 -4.63 -16.45 -0.89
C GLY A 121 -4.59 -14.97 -1.32
N TYR A 122 -3.50 -14.27 -1.00
CA TYR A 122 -3.32 -12.88 -1.41
C TYR A 122 -3.19 -12.74 -2.92
N GLY A 123 -2.43 -13.60 -3.60
CA GLY A 123 -2.28 -13.56 -5.05
C GLY A 123 -3.62 -13.67 -5.79
N PHE A 124 -4.53 -14.54 -5.35
CA PHE A 124 -5.83 -14.71 -5.99
C PHE A 124 -6.86 -13.64 -5.64
N PHE A 125 -6.84 -13.11 -4.41
CA PHE A 125 -7.91 -12.24 -3.90
C PHE A 125 -7.49 -10.77 -3.69
N SER A 126 -6.24 -10.40 -3.95
CA SER A 126 -5.76 -9.03 -3.75
C SER A 126 -6.17 -8.06 -4.88
N GLY A 127 -6.38 -6.81 -4.51
CA GLY A 127 -6.48 -5.69 -5.45
C GLY A 127 -5.16 -5.45 -6.20
N GLN A 128 -4.02 -5.68 -5.56
CA GLN A 128 -2.68 -5.45 -6.10
C GLN A 128 -1.79 -6.71 -5.96
N PRO A 129 -1.73 -7.59 -6.97
CA PRO A 129 -1.01 -8.86 -6.90
C PRO A 129 0.51 -8.71 -6.98
N LEU A 130 1.01 -7.50 -7.24
CA LEU A 130 2.44 -7.19 -7.26
C LEU A 130 3.03 -7.03 -5.85
N THR A 131 2.19 -6.95 -4.81
CA THR A 131 2.64 -6.83 -3.42
C THR A 131 3.14 -8.16 -2.90
N ILE A 132 4.36 -8.16 -2.36
CA ILE A 132 5.01 -9.35 -1.79
C ILE A 132 4.72 -9.39 -0.29
N LEU A 133 4.14 -10.48 0.18
CA LEU A 133 3.94 -10.74 1.61
C LEU A 133 5.19 -11.41 2.19
N GLY A 134 5.64 -10.93 3.35
CA GLY A 134 6.77 -11.51 4.05
C GLY A 134 6.79 -11.13 5.52
N SER A 135 7.46 -11.94 6.34
CA SER A 135 7.73 -11.60 7.73
C SER A 135 8.70 -10.43 7.79
N THR A 136 8.43 -9.48 8.68
CA THR A 136 9.26 -8.29 8.88
C THR A 136 9.91 -8.31 10.27
N GLY A 137 10.99 -7.55 10.43
CA GLY A 137 11.69 -7.43 11.71
C GLY A 137 10.80 -7.04 12.90
N PRO A 138 9.90 -6.04 12.76
CA PRO A 138 8.98 -5.67 13.85
C PRO A 138 8.04 -6.81 14.27
N VAL A 139 7.53 -7.59 13.31
CA VAL A 139 6.68 -8.76 13.62
C VAL A 139 7.48 -9.80 14.39
N LEU A 140 8.74 -10.06 14.00
CA LEU A 140 9.60 -10.98 14.74
C LEU A 140 9.80 -10.51 16.19
N VAL A 141 10.13 -9.23 16.40
CA VAL A 141 10.31 -8.69 17.75
C VAL A 141 9.02 -8.81 18.56
N PHE A 142 7.87 -8.49 17.97
CA PHE A 142 6.58 -8.68 18.62
C PHE A 142 6.36 -10.14 19.06
N GLU A 143 6.62 -11.11 18.19
CA GLU A 143 6.49 -12.54 18.52
C GLU A 143 7.40 -12.98 19.66
N THR A 144 8.64 -12.50 19.70
CA THR A 144 9.56 -12.80 20.81
C THR A 144 9.04 -12.29 22.15
N ILE A 145 8.48 -11.07 22.17
CA ILE A 145 7.90 -10.47 23.38
C ILE A 145 6.66 -11.25 23.84
N VAL A 146 5.81 -11.66 22.90
CA VAL A 146 4.61 -12.47 23.19
C VAL A 146 5.01 -13.84 23.76
N TYR A 147 6.03 -14.48 23.19
CA TYR A 147 6.54 -15.75 23.68
C TYR A 147 7.10 -15.63 25.11
N ASP A 148 7.95 -14.63 25.38
CA ASP A 148 8.49 -14.35 26.71
C ASP A 148 7.39 -14.02 27.74
N PHE A 149 6.35 -13.32 27.31
CA PHE A 149 5.18 -13.04 28.14
C PHE A 149 4.45 -14.35 28.51
N CYS A 150 4.16 -15.21 27.53
CA CYS A 150 3.51 -16.49 27.78
C CYS A 150 4.31 -17.37 28.75
N LEU A 151 5.64 -17.39 28.62
CA LEU A 151 6.52 -18.12 29.54
C LEU A 151 6.43 -17.59 30.98
N LYS A 152 6.42 -16.27 31.18
CA LYS A 152 6.30 -15.65 32.52
C LYS A 152 4.98 -15.97 33.21
N PHE A 153 3.89 -15.99 32.44
CA PHE A 153 2.55 -16.27 32.96
C PHE A 153 2.15 -17.75 32.91
N GLN A 154 3.04 -18.63 32.41
CA GLN A 154 2.78 -20.06 32.22
C GLN A 154 1.54 -20.33 31.33
N TRP A 155 1.36 -19.50 30.30
CA TRP A 155 0.29 -19.66 29.31
C TRP A 155 0.80 -20.40 28.08
N ASP A 156 -0.12 -21.14 27.43
CA ASP A 156 0.18 -21.80 26.17
C ASP A 156 0.32 -20.77 25.04
N TYR A 157 1.52 -20.70 24.47
CA TYR A 157 1.87 -19.73 23.42
C TYR A 157 0.99 -19.87 22.18
N LEU A 158 0.74 -21.10 21.72
CA LEU A 158 -0.04 -21.37 20.52
C LEU A 158 -1.50 -20.91 20.68
N SER A 159 -2.12 -21.24 21.81
CA SER A 159 -3.48 -20.82 22.14
C SER A 159 -3.59 -19.30 22.27
N PHE A 160 -2.63 -18.65 22.93
CA PHE A 160 -2.62 -17.20 23.08
C PHE A 160 -2.42 -16.48 21.74
N ARG A 161 -1.52 -16.98 20.89
CA ARG A 161 -1.29 -16.49 19.53
C ARG A 161 -2.55 -16.58 18.68
N PHE A 162 -3.32 -17.67 18.77
CA PHE A 162 -4.60 -17.81 18.07
C PHE A 162 -5.61 -16.73 18.50
N TRP A 163 -5.70 -16.44 19.79
CA TRP A 163 -6.57 -15.37 20.30
C TRP A 163 -6.15 -13.99 19.82
N ILE A 164 -4.85 -13.68 19.81
CA ILE A 164 -4.32 -12.43 19.24
C ILE A 164 -4.72 -12.31 17.77
N GLY A 165 -4.49 -13.36 16.97
CA GLY A 165 -4.84 -13.38 15.55
C GLY A 165 -6.35 -13.20 15.31
N THR A 166 -7.20 -13.79 16.15
CA THR A 166 -8.65 -13.66 16.08
C THR A 166 -9.08 -12.21 16.33
N TRP A 167 -8.53 -11.55 17.35
CA TRP A 167 -8.82 -10.14 17.62
C TRP A 167 -8.33 -9.21 16.51
N ILE A 168 -7.14 -9.45 15.96
CA ILE A 168 -6.62 -8.71 14.81
C ILE A 168 -7.59 -8.84 13.62
N ALA A 169 -8.06 -10.06 13.31
CA ALA A 169 -9.01 -10.27 12.23
C ALA A 169 -10.33 -9.51 12.44
N ILE A 170 -10.87 -9.52 13.66
CA ILE A 170 -12.09 -8.77 14.00
C ILE A 170 -11.88 -7.27 13.82
N ILE A 171 -10.77 -6.72 14.32
CA ILE A 171 -10.45 -5.29 14.19
C ILE A 171 -10.28 -4.92 12.72
N LEU A 172 -9.56 -5.72 11.94
CA LEU A 172 -9.39 -5.49 10.50
C LEU A 172 -10.72 -5.52 9.75
N LEU A 173 -11.63 -6.44 10.08
CA LEU A 173 -12.97 -6.48 9.47
C LEU A 173 -13.78 -5.22 9.81
N ILE A 174 -13.70 -4.73 11.06
CA ILE A 174 -14.36 -3.49 11.46
C ILE A 174 -13.77 -2.29 10.70
N LEU A 175 -12.44 -2.20 10.58
CA LEU A 175 -11.77 -1.12 9.84
C LEU A 175 -12.17 -1.11 8.36
N VAL A 176 -12.27 -2.28 7.73
CA VAL A 176 -12.77 -2.42 6.35
C VAL A 176 -14.24 -2.02 6.25
N ALA A 177 -15.06 -2.38 7.24
CA ALA A 177 -16.49 -2.04 7.24
C ALA A 177 -16.76 -0.54 7.35
N ILE A 178 -15.90 0.22 8.04
CA ILE A 178 -16.04 1.68 8.25
C ILE A 178 -15.30 2.54 7.21
N ASP A 179 -14.76 1.93 6.15
CA ASP A 179 -13.90 2.60 5.16
C ASP A 179 -12.74 3.37 5.81
N ALA A 180 -12.01 2.74 6.74
CA ALA A 180 -10.89 3.38 7.43
C ALA A 180 -9.73 3.77 6.49
N SER A 181 -9.68 3.23 5.26
CA SER A 181 -8.71 3.64 4.24
C SER A 181 -8.90 5.09 3.75
N ALA A 182 -10.04 5.72 4.04
CA ALA A 182 -10.29 7.12 3.72
C ALA A 182 -9.70 8.11 4.75
N LEU A 183 -9.12 7.62 5.85
CA LEU A 183 -8.43 8.40 6.88
C LEU A 183 -6.93 8.47 6.59
#